data_AF-A0A194R240-F1
#
_entry.id   AF-A0A194R240-F1
#
_cell.length_a   1.000
_cell.length_b   1.000
_cell.length_c   1.000
_cell.angle_alpha   90.00
_cell.angle_beta   90.00
_cell.angle_gamma   90.00
#
_symmetry.space_group_name_H-M   'P 1'
#
loop_
_entity.id
_entity.type
_entity.pdbx_description
1 polymer ?
#
loop_
_entity_poly.entity_id
_entity_poly.type
_entity_poly.pdbx_seq_one_letter_code
_entity_poly.pdbx_strand_id
1 'polypeptide(L)'
;MGFCKNRLYYISSRLKCSPDMLRETVAKRTFVYNLPFDWLESSLNVLLDMGVSSERILRDLWVLKYHPKTIHERLQKVKSLGVETVYPWMVKSFLDFLISEGFTIEDIARRPRVLTASQKTVKQRLEKLRSLGLKEINLNTVSRSRKDFKKYFASLESVSIQN
;
A
#
# COMPACT_ATOMS: atom_id res chain seq x y z
N MET A 1 10.45 -24.38 27.24
CA MET A 1 11.81 -23.89 26.92
C MET A 1 11.68 -22.64 26.06
N GLY A 2 11.99 -21.48 26.65
CA GLY A 2 11.85 -20.18 26.02
C GLY A 2 12.94 -19.99 24.98
N PHE A 3 12.58 -20.08 23.70
CA PHE A 3 13.29 -19.31 22.71
C PHE A 3 13.12 -17.85 23.13
N CYS A 4 14.21 -17.18 23.46
CA CYS A 4 14.30 -15.75 23.19
C CYS A 4 14.14 -15.66 21.65
N LYS A 5 12.87 -15.62 21.18
CA LYS A 5 12.47 -16.00 19.81
C LYS A 5 13.18 -15.07 18.85
N ASN A 6 14.28 -15.56 18.27
CA ASN A 6 15.01 -14.81 17.28
C ASN A 6 14.03 -14.49 16.15
N ARG A 7 13.68 -13.21 16.03
CA ARG A 7 12.62 -12.73 15.14
C ARG A 7 12.88 -13.13 13.69
N LEU A 8 14.15 -13.15 13.29
CA LEU A 8 14.56 -13.59 11.97
C LEU A 8 14.09 -15.04 11.73
N TYR A 9 14.44 -15.97 12.62
CA TYR A 9 14.02 -17.36 12.49
C TYR A 9 12.52 -17.56 12.66
N TYR A 10 11.86 -16.80 13.53
CA TYR A 10 10.41 -16.87 13.68
C TYR A 10 9.69 -16.44 12.39
N ILE A 11 10.04 -15.27 11.84
CA ILE A 11 9.46 -14.76 10.60
C ILE A 11 9.79 -15.70 9.43
N SER A 12 11.03 -16.19 9.36
CA SER A 12 11.48 -17.14 8.33
C SER A 12 10.66 -18.44 8.36
N SER A 13 10.48 -19.02 9.55
CA SER A 13 9.64 -20.21 9.74
C SER A 13 8.19 -19.94 9.34
N ARG A 14 7.61 -18.83 9.81
CA ARG A 14 6.19 -18.51 9.55
C ARG A 14 5.92 -18.20 8.07
N LEU A 15 6.84 -17.51 7.41
CA LEU A 15 6.74 -17.17 5.99
C LEU A 15 7.29 -18.27 5.06
N LYS A 16 7.81 -19.37 5.62
CA LYS A 16 8.40 -20.51 4.87
C LYS A 16 9.51 -20.06 3.90
N CYS A 17 10.39 -19.18 4.35
CA CYS A 17 11.52 -18.67 3.59
C CYS A 17 12.83 -18.90 4.35
N SER A 18 13.98 -18.90 3.68
CA SER A 18 15.26 -19.06 4.38
C SER A 18 15.59 -17.82 5.22
N PRO A 19 16.24 -17.98 6.39
CA PRO A 19 16.70 -16.84 7.20
C PRO A 19 17.62 -15.89 6.43
N ASP A 20 18.41 -16.42 5.48
CA ASP A 20 19.33 -15.62 4.67
C ASP A 20 18.61 -14.67 3.72
N MET A 21 17.55 -15.13 3.04
CA MET A 21 16.72 -14.25 2.20
C MET A 21 16.05 -13.14 3.03
N LEU A 22 15.68 -13.47 4.26
CA LEU A 22 15.01 -12.53 5.15
C LEU A 22 15.99 -11.51 5.76
N ARG A 23 17.25 -11.89 5.97
CA ARG A 23 18.27 -11.11 6.68
C ARG A 23 18.40 -9.70 6.10
N GLU A 24 18.61 -9.57 4.79
CA GLU A 24 18.76 -8.27 4.14
C GLU A 24 17.48 -7.42 4.22
N THR A 25 16.33 -8.08 4.04
CA THR A 25 15.02 -7.43 4.02
C THR A 25 14.68 -6.85 5.39
N VAL A 26 14.95 -7.59 6.47
CA VAL A 26 14.69 -7.17 7.86
C VAL A 26 15.76 -6.19 8.35
N ALA A 27 17.03 -6.35 7.94
CA ALA A 27 18.10 -5.40 8.29
C ALA A 27 17.79 -3.97 7.81
N LYS A 28 17.20 -3.82 6.62
CA LYS A 28 16.74 -2.52 6.10
C LYS A 28 15.54 -1.94 6.87
N ARG A 29 14.94 -2.70 7.79
CA ARG A 29 13.65 -2.42 8.43
C ARG A 29 13.74 -2.67 9.93
N THR A 30 14.65 -1.95 10.58
CA THR A 30 15.03 -2.12 11.99
C THR A 30 13.86 -2.12 12.97
N PHE A 31 12.74 -1.45 12.65
CA PHE A 31 11.54 -1.45 13.49
C PHE A 31 11.00 -2.85 13.80
N VAL A 32 11.21 -3.84 12.92
CA VAL A 32 10.73 -5.22 13.11
C VAL A 32 11.34 -5.83 14.38
N TYR A 33 12.56 -5.42 14.76
CA TYR A 33 13.20 -5.86 15.99
C TYR A 33 12.57 -5.28 17.26
N ASN A 34 11.84 -4.16 17.14
CA ASN A 34 11.27 -3.43 18.26
C ASN A 34 9.77 -3.68 18.47
N LEU A 35 9.07 -4.33 17.52
CA LEU A 35 7.65 -4.66 17.67
C LEU A 35 7.42 -5.62 18.86
N PRO A 36 6.39 -5.49 19.70
CA PRO A 36 6.04 -6.55 20.65
C PRO A 36 5.90 -7.90 19.94
N PHE A 37 6.33 -9.00 20.56
CA PHE A 37 6.31 -10.31 19.90
C PHE A 37 4.89 -10.73 19.52
N ASP A 38 3.93 -10.58 20.43
CA ASP A 38 2.52 -10.91 20.19
C ASP A 38 1.91 -10.08 19.06
N TRP A 39 2.37 -8.84 18.90
CA TRP A 39 1.97 -7.97 17.78
C TRP A 39 2.48 -8.52 16.44
N LEU A 40 3.76 -8.92 16.40
CA LEU A 40 4.38 -9.50 15.21
C LEU A 40 3.68 -10.81 14.82
N GLU A 41 3.48 -11.71 15.79
CA GLU A 41 2.79 -12.99 15.63
C GLU A 41 1.36 -12.79 15.12
N SER A 42 0.57 -11.97 15.81
CA SER A 42 -0.82 -11.71 15.43
C SER A 42 -0.93 -11.04 14.07
N SER A 43 -0.03 -10.10 13.74
CA SER A 43 -0.02 -9.44 12.43
C SER A 43 0.29 -10.40 11.29
N LEU A 44 1.28 -11.29 11.46
CA LEU A 44 1.62 -12.30 10.46
C LEU A 44 0.49 -13.31 10.29
N ASN A 45 -0.14 -13.75 11.37
CA ASN A 45 -1.27 -14.67 11.32
C ASN A 45 -2.43 -14.06 10.52
N VAL A 46 -2.85 -12.84 10.87
CA VAL A 46 -3.92 -12.15 10.14
C VAL A 46 -3.60 -12.01 8.64
N LEU A 47 -2.36 -11.66 8.27
CA LEU A 47 -1.97 -11.53 6.86
C LEU A 47 -2.10 -12.87 6.12
N LEU A 48 -1.60 -13.95 6.72
CA LEU A 48 -1.63 -15.29 6.13
C LEU A 48 -3.06 -15.84 6.06
N ASP A 49 -3.85 -15.68 7.12
CA ASP A 49 -5.26 -16.09 7.19
C ASP A 49 -6.11 -15.30 6.17
N MET A 50 -5.73 -14.05 5.90
CA MET A 50 -6.34 -13.26 4.83
C MET A 50 -5.84 -13.64 3.43
N GLY A 51 -4.95 -14.61 3.29
CA GLY A 51 -4.47 -15.11 1.99
C GLY A 51 -3.40 -14.22 1.35
N VAL A 52 -2.75 -13.33 2.12
CA VAL A 52 -1.58 -12.61 1.62
C VAL A 52 -0.40 -13.58 1.56
N SER A 53 0.10 -13.87 0.37
CA SER A 53 1.24 -14.79 0.20
C SER A 53 2.50 -14.30 0.92
N SER A 54 3.30 -15.22 1.46
CA SER A 54 4.60 -14.92 2.09
C SER A 54 5.50 -14.00 1.26
N GLU A 55 5.61 -14.26 -0.04
CA GLU A 55 6.42 -13.45 -0.98
C GLU A 55 6.01 -11.97 -0.95
N ARG A 56 4.70 -11.69 -0.92
CA ARG A 56 4.19 -10.31 -0.86
C ARG A 56 4.44 -9.66 0.49
N ILE A 57 4.29 -10.41 1.59
CA ILE A 57 4.59 -9.93 2.94
C ILE A 57 6.08 -9.52 3.03
N LEU A 58 6.99 -10.35 2.53
CA LEU A 58 8.43 -10.06 2.51
C LEU A 58 8.75 -8.77 1.77
N ARG A 59 8.12 -8.55 0.61
CA ARG A 59 8.32 -7.34 -0.18
C ARG A 59 7.88 -6.06 0.55
N ASP A 60 6.88 -6.13 1.44
CA ASP A 60 6.35 -4.98 2.17
C ASP A 60 6.08 -5.27 3.66
N LEU A 61 7.16 -5.44 4.45
CA LEU A 61 7.05 -5.67 5.89
C LEU A 61 6.53 -4.45 6.67
N TRP A 62 6.44 -3.27 6.05
CA TRP A 62 5.90 -2.07 6.72
C TRP A 62 4.45 -2.26 7.17
N VAL A 63 3.72 -3.19 6.55
CA VAL A 63 2.37 -3.58 6.99
C VAL A 63 2.33 -4.03 8.46
N LEU A 64 3.43 -4.58 8.99
CA LEU A 64 3.53 -5.05 10.38
C LEU A 64 3.51 -3.92 11.42
N LYS A 65 3.60 -2.66 10.99
CA LYS A 65 3.40 -1.50 11.88
C LYS A 65 1.93 -1.22 12.19
N TYR A 66 1.01 -1.72 11.36
CA TYR A 66 -0.42 -1.57 11.64
C TYR A 66 -0.85 -2.58 12.69
N HIS A 67 -1.87 -2.21 13.48
CA HIS A 67 -2.47 -3.12 14.44
C HIS A 67 -3.09 -4.32 13.73
N PRO A 68 -2.96 -5.57 14.25
CA PRO A 68 -3.57 -6.76 13.64
C PRO A 68 -5.05 -6.57 13.29
N LYS A 69 -5.82 -5.95 14.20
CA LYS A 69 -7.22 -5.53 13.96
C LYS A 69 -7.37 -4.65 12.72
N THR A 70 -6.53 -3.62 12.55
CA THR A 70 -6.57 -2.74 11.38
C THR A 70 -6.20 -3.47 10.09
N ILE A 71 -5.24 -4.40 10.14
CA ILE A 71 -4.89 -5.26 9.00
C ILE A 71 -6.12 -6.08 8.59
N HIS A 72 -6.75 -6.75 9.56
CA HIS A 72 -7.93 -7.58 9.33
C HIS A 72 -9.08 -6.78 8.72
N GLU A 73 -9.52 -5.70 9.38
CA GLU A 73 -10.66 -4.89 8.94
C GLU A 73 -10.47 -4.35 7.53
N ARG A 74 -9.26 -3.86 7.20
CA ARG A 74 -8.98 -3.31 5.87
C ARG A 74 -8.88 -4.38 4.80
N LEU A 75 -8.24 -5.52 5.07
CA LEU A 75 -8.19 -6.61 4.10
C LEU A 75 -9.55 -7.29 3.91
N GLN A 76 -10.36 -7.39 4.97
CA GLN A 76 -11.73 -7.88 4.89
C GLN A 76 -12.59 -6.97 4.01
N LYS A 77 -12.48 -5.64 4.18
CA LYS A 77 -13.15 -4.66 3.31
C LYS A 77 -12.74 -4.81 1.84
N VAL A 78 -11.46 -5.02 1.58
CA VAL A 78 -10.94 -5.26 0.22
C VAL A 78 -11.57 -6.53 -0.37
N LYS A 79 -11.60 -7.63 0.39
CA LYS A 79 -12.22 -8.87 -0.05
C LYS A 79 -13.71 -8.74 -0.30
N SER A 80 -14.44 -7.97 0.53
CA SER A 80 -15.87 -7.75 0.34
C SER A 80 -16.20 -6.97 -0.94
N LEU A 81 -15.19 -6.33 -1.56
CA LEU A 81 -15.32 -5.66 -2.86
C LEU A 81 -15.04 -6.60 -4.05
N GLY A 82 -14.94 -7.91 -3.82
CA GLY A 82 -14.72 -8.92 -4.87
C GLY A 82 -13.24 -9.15 -5.21
N VAL A 83 -12.32 -8.58 -4.44
CA VAL A 83 -10.88 -8.72 -4.69
C VAL A 83 -10.37 -10.03 -4.13
N GLU A 84 -10.11 -10.99 -5.00
CA GLU A 84 -9.57 -12.30 -4.61
C GLU A 84 -8.12 -12.22 -4.12
N THR A 85 -7.34 -11.36 -4.77
CA THR A 85 -5.89 -11.30 -4.60
C THR A 85 -5.49 -10.11 -3.73
N VAL A 86 -5.16 -10.36 -2.47
CA VAL A 86 -4.80 -9.32 -1.50
C VAL A 86 -3.29 -9.06 -1.41
N TYR A 87 -2.93 -7.81 -1.07
CA TYR A 87 -1.55 -7.33 -0.94
C TYR A 87 -1.37 -6.50 0.34
N PRO A 88 -0.16 -6.47 0.95
CA PRO A 88 0.08 -5.71 2.18
C PRO A 88 -0.24 -4.21 2.07
N TRP A 89 0.01 -3.60 0.90
CA TRP A 89 -0.23 -2.18 0.68
C TRP A 89 -1.71 -1.79 0.78
N MET A 90 -2.63 -2.76 0.64
CA MET A 90 -4.08 -2.52 0.72
C MET A 90 -4.53 -2.17 2.14
N VAL A 91 -3.68 -2.39 3.15
CA VAL A 91 -3.92 -1.96 4.54
C VAL A 91 -3.74 -0.44 4.70
N LYS A 92 -3.25 0.29 3.70
CA LYS A 92 -3.03 1.74 3.83
C LYS A 92 -4.36 2.51 3.75
N SER A 93 -4.56 3.52 4.61
CA SER A 93 -5.72 4.43 4.57
C SER A 93 -5.88 5.16 3.23
N PHE A 94 -4.83 5.16 2.42
CA PHE A 94 -4.84 5.73 1.08
C PHE A 94 -5.82 5.00 0.15
N LEU A 95 -6.08 3.71 0.40
CA LEU A 95 -7.05 2.98 -0.39
C LEU A 95 -8.47 3.54 -0.21
N ASP A 96 -8.88 3.78 1.04
CA ASP A 96 -10.19 4.36 1.36
C ASP A 96 -10.37 5.73 0.70
N PHE A 97 -9.32 6.56 0.74
CA PHE A 97 -9.31 7.86 0.06
C PHE A 97 -9.54 7.70 -1.45
N LEU A 98 -8.77 6.85 -2.14
CA LEU A 98 -8.91 6.70 -3.60
C LEU A 98 -10.29 6.13 -3.99
N ILE A 99 -10.84 5.22 -3.20
CA ILE A 99 -12.20 4.71 -3.41
C ILE A 99 -13.22 5.85 -3.26
N SER A 100 -13.09 6.69 -2.22
CA SER A 100 -13.96 7.86 -2.02
C SER A 100 -13.85 8.91 -3.14
N GLU A 101 -12.71 8.95 -3.83
CA GLU A 101 -12.47 9.81 -4.99
C GLU A 101 -13.03 9.22 -6.30
N GLY A 102 -13.65 8.03 -6.25
CA GLY A 102 -14.32 7.36 -7.37
C GLY A 102 -13.47 6.33 -8.12
N PHE A 103 -12.30 5.93 -7.60
CA PHE A 103 -11.45 4.93 -8.24
C PHE A 103 -11.81 3.50 -7.79
N THR A 104 -11.90 2.58 -8.75
CA THR A 104 -12.09 1.15 -8.45
C THR A 104 -10.80 0.52 -7.93
N ILE A 105 -10.91 -0.62 -7.24
CA ILE A 105 -9.70 -1.33 -6.77
C ILE A 105 -8.88 -1.83 -7.97
N GLU A 106 -9.54 -2.25 -9.04
CA GLU A 106 -8.90 -2.71 -10.27
C GLU A 106 -8.06 -1.58 -10.90
N ASP A 107 -8.56 -0.34 -10.89
CA ASP A 107 -7.82 0.81 -11.38
C ASP A 107 -6.57 1.08 -10.57
N ILE A 108 -6.68 0.99 -9.24
CA ILE A 108 -5.59 1.19 -8.29
C ILE A 108 -4.55 0.08 -8.41
N ALA A 109 -5.00 -1.18 -8.51
CA ALA A 109 -4.13 -2.35 -8.64
C ALA A 109 -3.34 -2.34 -9.95
N ARG A 110 -3.94 -1.87 -11.04
CA ARG A 110 -3.24 -1.65 -12.33
C ARG A 110 -2.26 -0.47 -12.27
N ARG A 111 -2.44 0.48 -11.34
CA ARG A 111 -1.64 1.72 -11.23
C ARG A 111 -1.18 1.99 -9.79
N PRO A 112 -0.46 1.05 -9.15
CA PRO A 112 -0.21 1.07 -7.71
C PRO A 112 0.75 2.19 -7.29
N ARG A 113 1.45 2.83 -8.24
CA ARG A 113 2.36 3.95 -7.99
C ARG A 113 1.67 5.13 -7.29
N VAL A 114 0.36 5.30 -7.45
CA VAL A 114 -0.37 6.35 -6.72
C VAL A 114 -0.25 6.20 -5.21
N LEU A 115 -0.14 4.96 -4.72
CA LEU A 115 -0.06 4.64 -3.30
C LEU A 115 1.29 4.99 -2.66
N THR A 116 2.29 5.36 -3.47
CA THR A 116 3.60 5.81 -2.98
C THR A 116 3.66 7.33 -2.80
N ALA A 117 2.71 8.08 -3.37
CA ALA A 117 2.60 9.52 -3.16
C ALA A 117 1.97 9.83 -1.80
N SER A 118 1.99 11.08 -1.37
CA SER A 118 1.18 11.48 -0.20
C SER A 118 -0.27 11.69 -0.61
N GLN A 119 -1.22 11.33 0.27
CA GLN A 119 -2.65 11.61 0.06
C GLN A 119 -2.89 13.09 -0.24
N LYS A 120 -2.24 13.99 0.52
CA LYS A 120 -2.33 15.44 0.32
C LYS A 120 -1.95 15.84 -1.11
N THR A 121 -0.85 15.31 -1.63
CA THR A 121 -0.40 15.59 -3.01
C THR A 121 -1.40 15.07 -4.03
N VAL A 122 -1.93 13.86 -3.86
CA VAL A 122 -2.89 13.29 -4.82
C VAL A 122 -4.20 14.07 -4.79
N LYS A 123 -4.73 14.41 -3.62
CA LYS A 123 -5.91 15.25 -3.45
C LYS A 123 -5.78 16.60 -4.20
N GLN A 124 -4.69 17.33 -3.92
CA GLN A 124 -4.42 18.62 -4.58
C GLN A 124 -4.34 18.50 -6.11
N ARG A 125 -3.82 17.38 -6.63
CA ARG A 125 -3.70 17.14 -8.08
C ARG A 125 -5.03 16.75 -8.71
N LEU A 126 -5.86 15.96 -8.02
CA LEU A 126 -7.21 15.63 -8.45
C LEU A 126 -8.08 16.88 -8.52
N GLU A 127 -8.06 17.72 -7.48
CA GLU A 127 -8.79 19.00 -7.44
C GLU A 127 -8.43 19.90 -8.62
N LYS A 128 -7.13 20.05 -8.91
CA LYS A 128 -6.65 20.82 -10.07
C LYS A 128 -7.14 20.27 -11.40
N LEU A 129 -7.07 18.96 -11.60
CA LEU A 129 -7.52 18.36 -12.86
C LEU A 129 -9.04 18.50 -13.02
N ARG A 130 -9.80 18.28 -11.94
CA ARG A 130 -11.26 18.45 -11.96
C ARG A 130 -11.69 19.90 -12.15
N SER A 131 -10.91 20.89 -11.70
CA SER A 131 -11.21 22.31 -11.96
C SER A 131 -11.10 22.68 -13.45
N LEU A 132 -10.44 21.85 -14.26
CA LEU A 132 -10.45 21.95 -15.73
C LEU A 132 -11.59 21.16 -16.38
N GLY A 133 -12.55 20.64 -15.60
CA GLY A 133 -13.69 19.86 -16.10
C GLY A 133 -13.39 18.38 -16.38
N LEU A 134 -12.18 17.88 -16.08
CA LEU A 134 -11.83 16.47 -16.29
C LEU A 134 -12.55 15.57 -15.30
N LYS A 135 -13.49 14.77 -15.80
CA LYS A 135 -14.23 13.77 -15.01
C LYS A 135 -13.48 12.46 -14.85
N GLU A 136 -12.81 11.99 -15.91
CA GLU A 136 -12.01 10.77 -15.90
C GLU A 136 -10.51 11.11 -15.78
N ILE A 137 -9.89 10.70 -14.67
CA ILE A 137 -8.49 11.01 -14.37
C ILE A 137 -7.66 9.73 -14.30
N ASN A 138 -6.62 9.63 -15.12
CA ASN A 138 -5.68 8.51 -15.04
C ASN A 138 -4.79 8.62 -13.78
N LEU A 139 -4.79 7.60 -12.91
CA LEU A 139 -4.00 7.58 -11.67
C LEU A 139 -2.49 7.75 -11.89
N ASN A 140 -1.95 7.36 -13.04
CA ASN A 140 -0.53 7.60 -13.36
C ASN A 140 -0.22 9.09 -13.48
N THR A 141 -1.18 9.91 -13.92
CA THR A 141 -1.03 11.36 -14.06
C THR A 141 -0.81 12.03 -12.70
N VAL A 142 -1.65 11.71 -11.72
CA VAL A 142 -1.52 12.26 -10.35
C VAL A 142 -0.32 11.70 -9.60
N SER A 143 0.32 10.65 -10.13
CA SER A 143 1.51 9.99 -9.58
C SER A 143 2.84 10.44 -10.22
N ARG A 144 2.80 11.38 -11.17
CA ARG A 144 3.99 11.90 -11.87
C ARG A 144 4.94 12.66 -10.94
N SER A 145 6.18 12.87 -11.40
CA SER A 145 7.11 13.79 -10.75
C SER A 145 6.51 15.21 -10.66
N ARG A 146 7.02 16.05 -9.75
CA ARG A 146 6.55 17.44 -9.62
C ARG A 146 6.69 18.22 -10.94
N LYS A 147 7.83 18.06 -11.63
CA LYS A 147 8.14 18.72 -12.91
C LYS A 147 7.18 18.26 -14.01
N ASP A 148 6.98 16.95 -14.15
CA ASP A 148 6.16 16.39 -15.23
C ASP A 148 4.67 16.66 -15.02
N PHE A 149 4.19 16.62 -13.77
CA PHE A 149 2.82 17.02 -13.46
C PHE A 149 2.58 18.49 -13.82
N LYS A 150 3.50 19.39 -13.46
CA LYS A 150 3.37 20.82 -13.79
C LYS A 150 3.33 21.05 -15.30
N LYS A 151 4.22 20.39 -16.06
CA LYS A 151 4.24 20.47 -17.53
C LYS A 151 2.92 19.97 -18.14
N TYR A 152 2.44 18.82 -17.69
CA TYR A 152 1.18 18.24 -18.15
C TYR A 152 -0.04 19.12 -17.84
N PHE A 153 -0.11 19.65 -16.62
CA PHE A 153 -1.20 20.53 -16.21
C PHE A 153 -1.22 21.82 -17.05
N ALA A 154 -0.08 22.47 -17.25
CA ALA A 154 0.02 23.67 -18.07
C ALA A 154 -0.42 23.43 -19.52
N SER A 155 -0.12 22.26 -20.11
CA SER A 155 -0.59 21.94 -21.46
C SER A 155 -2.10 21.72 -21.55
N LEU A 156 -2.76 21.30 -20.47
CA LEU A 156 -4.22 21.17 -20.44
C LEU A 156 -4.88 22.53 -20.25
N GLU A 157 -4.32 23.36 -19.37
CA GLU A 157 -4.80 24.71 -19.10
C GLU A 157 -4.78 25.59 -20.35
N SER A 158 -3.71 25.51 -21.17
CA SER A 158 -3.64 26.23 -22.44
C SER A 158 -4.73 25.83 -23.44
N VAL A 159 -5.13 24.56 -23.45
CA VAL A 159 -6.20 24.05 -24.34
C VAL A 159 -7.58 24.45 -23.82
N SER A 160 -7.76 24.47 -22.50
CA SER A 160 -9.03 24.84 -21.86
C SER A 160 -9.37 26.33 -21.97
N ILE A 161 -8.37 27.21 -22.18
CA ILE A 161 -8.57 28.66 -22.34
C ILE A 161 -8.92 29.03 -23.80
N GLN A 162 -8.68 28.11 -24.75
CA GLN A 162 -8.92 28.32 -26.18
C GLN A 162 -10.31 27.88 -26.66
N ASN A 163 -11.12 27.28 -25.78
CA ASN A 163 -12.51 26.88 -26.01
C ASN A 163 -13.44 27.62 -25.06
#